data_AF-A0A817JHV6-F1
#
_entry.id   AF-A0A817JHV6-F1
#
_cell.length_a   1.000
_cell.length_b   1.000
_cell.length_c   1.000
_cell.angle_alpha   90.00
_cell.angle_beta   90.00
_cell.angle_gamma   90.00
#
_symmetry.space_group_name_H-M   'P 1'
#
loop_
_entity.id
_entity.type
_entity.pdbx_description
1 polymer ?
#
loop_
_entity_poly.entity_id
_entity_poly.type
_entity_poly.pdbx_seq_one_letter_code
_entity_poly.pdbx_strand_id
1 'polypeptide(L)'
;MLCRSSSADAETAPKPEQKAKPFTLKQEFSLHISTSTSCKDFQTYWDENKTRLPILASCARRYNCASTTSVASESAFSVAGYIDRKQRASLSTTTLRYLMLLKQ
;
A
#
# COMPACT_ATOMS: atom_id res chain seq x y z
N MET A 1 -34.96 35.95 -46.70
CA MET A 1 -33.98 34.89 -46.32
C MET A 1 -34.35 34.37 -44.94
N LEU A 2 -34.23 33.06 -44.77
CA LEU A 2 -34.86 32.22 -43.75
C LEU A 2 -34.09 32.10 -42.42
N CYS A 3 -34.81 31.52 -41.44
CA CYS A 3 -34.39 30.78 -40.22
C CYS A 3 -34.21 31.62 -38.94
N ARG A 4 -34.95 31.48 -37.81
CA ARG A 4 -35.66 30.40 -37.06
C ARG A 4 -34.90 30.03 -35.76
N SER A 5 -35.40 30.59 -34.64
CA SER A 5 -35.56 30.06 -33.26
C SER A 5 -34.42 29.36 -32.48
N SER A 6 -34.29 29.85 -31.23
CA SER A 6 -34.25 29.09 -29.95
C SER A 6 -32.94 28.52 -29.39
N SER A 7 -32.81 28.78 -28.07
CA SER A 7 -32.26 27.93 -27.00
C SER A 7 -30.83 28.17 -26.51
N ALA A 8 -30.79 28.77 -25.30
CA ALA A 8 -30.12 28.27 -24.09
C ALA A 8 -28.71 27.68 -24.24
N ASP A 9 -27.70 28.50 -23.91
CA ASP A 9 -26.39 27.98 -23.55
C ASP A 9 -26.25 27.83 -22.03
N ALA A 10 -26.04 26.58 -21.67
CA ALA A 10 -26.09 26.02 -20.35
C ALA A 10 -24.89 26.42 -19.48
N GLU A 11 -25.26 26.78 -18.26
CA GLU A 11 -24.43 26.77 -17.06
C GLU A 11 -23.58 25.49 -16.96
N THR A 12 -22.27 25.61 -17.15
CA THR A 12 -21.33 24.52 -16.87
C THR A 12 -20.78 24.72 -15.46
N ALA A 13 -21.58 24.28 -14.49
CA ALA A 13 -21.13 24.06 -13.13
C ALA A 13 -20.02 22.97 -13.10
N PRO A 14 -19.02 23.08 -12.21
CA PRO A 14 -18.03 22.03 -12.03
C PRO A 14 -18.73 20.76 -11.55
N LYS A 15 -18.58 19.68 -12.34
CA LYS A 15 -19.12 18.35 -12.05
C LYS A 15 -18.75 17.96 -10.60
N PRO A 16 -19.73 17.57 -9.76
CA PRO A 16 -19.43 17.11 -8.42
C PRO A 16 -18.56 15.85 -8.51
N GLU A 17 -17.44 15.87 -7.79
CA GLU A 17 -16.61 14.71 -7.50
C GLU A 17 -17.51 13.52 -7.18
N GLN A 18 -17.48 12.52 -8.05
CA GLN A 18 -18.11 11.23 -7.78
C GLN A 18 -17.31 10.55 -6.68
N LYS A 19 -17.67 10.80 -5.42
CA LYS A 19 -17.26 9.95 -4.29
C LYS A 19 -17.76 8.54 -4.58
N ALA A 20 -16.84 7.69 -5.02
CA ALA A 20 -17.13 6.29 -5.34
C ALA A 20 -17.88 5.65 -4.16
N LYS A 21 -19.11 5.20 -4.45
CA LYS A 21 -19.98 4.48 -3.52
C LYS A 21 -19.16 3.36 -2.87
N PRO A 22 -19.16 3.22 -1.53
CA PRO A 22 -18.32 2.22 -0.88
C PRO A 22 -18.76 0.84 -1.38
N PHE A 23 -17.89 0.16 -2.11
CA PHE A 23 -18.12 -1.23 -2.50
C PHE A 23 -18.21 -2.05 -1.21
N THR A 24 -19.24 -2.88 -1.08
CA THR A 24 -19.38 -3.67 0.15
C THR A 24 -18.29 -4.74 0.15
N LEU A 25 -17.64 -4.98 1.30
CA LEU A 25 -16.56 -5.97 1.43
C LEU A 25 -16.95 -7.34 0.84
N LYS A 26 -18.20 -7.80 1.06
CA LYS A 26 -18.72 -9.04 0.47
C LYS A 26 -18.66 -9.04 -1.07
N GLN A 27 -18.97 -7.92 -1.71
CA GLN A 27 -18.92 -7.80 -3.16
C GLN A 27 -17.47 -7.82 -3.65
N GLU A 28 -16.53 -7.17 -2.95
CA GLU A 28 -15.09 -7.21 -3.30
C GLU A 28 -14.56 -8.64 -3.25
N PHE A 29 -14.93 -9.40 -2.21
CA PHE A 29 -14.54 -10.80 -2.08
C PHE A 29 -15.07 -11.65 -3.24
N SER A 30 -16.35 -11.51 -3.60
CA SER A 30 -16.92 -12.22 -4.74
C SER A 30 -16.20 -11.89 -6.05
N LEU A 31 -15.84 -10.61 -6.26
CA LEU A 31 -15.10 -10.15 -7.44
C LEU A 31 -13.66 -10.69 -7.46
N HIS A 32 -12.99 -10.72 -6.31
CA HIS A 32 -11.63 -11.24 -6.20
C HIS A 32 -11.58 -12.74 -6.49
N ILE A 33 -12.50 -13.52 -5.93
CA ILE A 33 -12.56 -14.97 -6.17
C ILE A 33 -12.78 -15.27 -7.66
N SER A 34 -13.70 -14.55 -8.33
CA SER A 34 -14.00 -14.77 -9.74
C SER A 34 -12.91 -14.30 -10.70
N THR A 35 -12.07 -13.34 -10.29
CA THR A 35 -11.05 -12.70 -11.13
C THR A 35 -9.61 -13.12 -10.73
N SER A 36 -9.46 -13.95 -9.70
CA SER A 36 -8.16 -14.34 -9.15
C SER A 36 -7.29 -14.98 -10.24
N THR A 37 -6.11 -14.40 -10.47
CA THR A 37 -5.15 -14.84 -11.49
C THR A 37 -3.91 -15.36 -10.78
N SER A 38 -3.58 -16.64 -10.99
CA SER A 38 -2.55 -17.38 -10.23
C SER A 38 -1.10 -16.94 -10.50
N CYS A 39 -0.86 -16.12 -11.54
CA CYS A 39 0.48 -15.91 -12.11
C CYS A 39 1.06 -14.51 -11.86
N LYS A 40 0.74 -13.84 -10.75
CA LYS A 40 1.28 -12.50 -10.45
C LYS A 40 1.89 -12.45 -9.07
N ASP A 41 3.02 -11.74 -8.97
CA ASP A 41 3.63 -11.39 -7.69
C ASP A 41 2.62 -10.60 -6.84
N PHE A 42 2.64 -10.87 -5.53
CA PHE A 42 1.69 -10.31 -4.57
C PHE A 42 1.59 -8.78 -4.68
N GLN A 43 2.74 -8.09 -4.69
CA GLN A 43 2.79 -6.63 -4.74
C GLN A 43 2.15 -6.08 -6.02
N THR A 44 2.56 -6.62 -7.17
CA THR A 44 2.07 -6.21 -8.49
C THR A 44 0.56 -6.42 -8.61
N TYR A 45 0.05 -7.55 -8.11
CA TYR A 45 -1.37 -7.86 -8.13
C TYR A 45 -2.20 -6.82 -7.34
N TRP A 46 -1.80 -6.48 -6.10
CA TRP A 46 -2.55 -5.56 -5.26
C TRP A 46 -2.41 -4.08 -5.65
N ASP A 47 -1.35 -3.74 -6.39
CA ASP A 47 -1.17 -2.39 -6.92
C ASP A 47 -2.05 -2.16 -8.16
N GLU A 48 -2.12 -3.12 -9.07
CA GLU A 48 -3.01 -3.07 -10.23
C GLU A 48 -4.51 -3.11 -9.82
N ASN A 49 -4.84 -3.90 -8.80
CA ASN A 49 -6.23 -4.06 -8.34
C ASN A 49 -6.65 -3.05 -7.26
N LYS A 50 -5.79 -2.08 -6.91
CA LYS A 50 -6.06 -1.08 -5.85
C LYS A 50 -7.33 -0.25 -6.11
N THR A 51 -7.63 0.05 -7.37
CA THR A 51 -8.83 0.81 -7.76
C THR A 51 -10.09 -0.04 -7.78
N ARG A 52 -9.96 -1.35 -8.06
CA ARG A 52 -11.07 -2.30 -8.16
C ARG A 52 -11.44 -2.93 -6.81
N LEU A 53 -10.46 -3.12 -5.95
CA LEU A 53 -10.56 -3.79 -4.64
C LEU A 53 -9.92 -2.92 -3.54
N PRO A 54 -10.43 -1.68 -3.30
CA PRO A 54 -9.79 -0.75 -2.38
C PRO A 54 -9.73 -1.27 -0.94
N ILE A 55 -10.77 -1.96 -0.46
CA ILE A 55 -10.82 -2.46 0.92
C ILE A 55 -9.91 -3.67 1.06
N LEU A 56 -10.01 -4.64 0.16
CA LEU A 56 -9.23 -5.87 0.20
C LEU A 56 -7.75 -5.60 -0.03
N ALA A 57 -7.38 -4.72 -0.97
CA ALA A 57 -5.99 -4.35 -1.20
C ALA A 57 -5.39 -3.57 -0.01
N SER A 58 -6.20 -2.79 0.70
CA SER A 58 -5.77 -2.14 1.95
C SER A 58 -5.51 -3.18 3.05
N CYS A 59 -6.41 -4.15 3.23
CA CYS A 59 -6.23 -5.23 4.19
C CYS A 59 -5.01 -6.09 3.85
N ALA A 60 -4.91 -6.55 2.60
CA ALA A 60 -3.82 -7.39 2.13
C ALA A 60 -2.46 -6.73 2.38
N ARG A 61 -2.31 -5.43 2.10
CA ARG A 61 -1.09 -4.69 2.42
C ARG A 61 -0.81 -4.67 3.93
N ARG A 62 -1.79 -4.27 4.75
CA ARG A 62 -1.58 -4.19 6.21
C ARG A 62 -1.16 -5.52 6.83
N TYR A 63 -1.78 -6.62 6.42
CA TYR A 63 -1.49 -7.94 6.99
C TYR A 63 -0.22 -8.59 6.43
N ASN A 64 0.19 -8.28 5.19
CA ASN A 64 1.40 -8.85 4.59
C ASN A 64 2.65 -7.96 4.73
N CYS A 65 2.52 -6.75 5.28
CA CYS A 65 3.68 -5.91 5.63
C CYS A 65 4.51 -6.47 6.78
N ALA A 66 3.92 -7.29 7.65
CA ALA A 66 4.64 -7.96 8.72
C ALA A 66 5.31 -9.21 8.15
N SER A 67 6.65 -9.28 8.22
CA SER A 67 7.35 -10.55 7.99
C SER A 67 6.81 -11.58 8.98
N THR A 68 6.36 -12.73 8.46
CA THR A 68 5.80 -13.83 9.27
C THR A 68 6.82 -14.40 10.27
N THR A 69 8.10 -14.09 10.09
CA THR A 69 9.20 -14.58 10.92
C THR A 69 9.98 -13.43 11.56
N SER A 70 10.49 -13.68 12.76
CA SER A 70 11.41 -12.79 13.48
C SER A 70 12.81 -12.72 12.86
N VAL A 71 13.10 -13.54 11.84
CA VAL A 71 14.43 -13.72 11.23
C VAL A 71 15.05 -12.39 10.79
N ALA A 72 14.25 -11.49 10.19
CA ALA A 72 14.75 -10.18 9.78
C ALA A 72 15.26 -9.36 10.98
N SER A 73 14.49 -9.34 12.07
CA SER A 73 14.86 -8.68 13.32
C SER A 73 16.05 -9.37 13.99
N GLU A 74 16.05 -10.71 14.07
CA GLU A 74 17.13 -11.51 14.65
C GLU A 74 18.46 -11.31 13.90
N SER A 75 18.42 -11.21 12.57
CA SER A 75 19.61 -10.92 11.77
C SER A 75 20.17 -9.53 12.06
N ALA A 76 19.29 -8.52 12.20
CA ALA A 76 19.69 -7.16 12.57
C ALA A 76 20.30 -7.12 13.99
N PHE A 77 19.68 -7.81 14.95
CA PHE A 77 20.20 -7.91 16.31
C PHE A 77 21.51 -8.69 16.39
N SER A 78 21.69 -9.73 15.57
CA SER A 78 22.93 -10.51 15.51
C SER A 78 24.09 -9.65 15.00
N VAL A 79 23.87 -8.87 13.94
CA VAL A 79 24.87 -7.94 13.40
C VAL A 79 25.22 -6.86 14.42
N ALA A 80 24.22 -6.28 15.09
CA ALA A 80 24.44 -5.32 16.15
C ALA A 80 25.20 -5.90 17.34
N GLY A 81 24.83 -7.10 17.80
CA GLY A 81 25.55 -7.79 18.86
C GLY A 81 26.99 -8.11 18.48
N TYR A 82 27.25 -8.40 17.20
CA TYR A 82 28.62 -8.57 16.68
C TYR A 82 29.42 -7.26 16.72
N ILE A 83 28.81 -6.13 16.35
CA ILE A 83 29.44 -4.80 16.39
C ILE A 83 29.72 -4.38 17.84
N ASP A 84 28.77 -4.58 18.74
CA ASP A 84 28.87 -4.24 20.16
C ASP A 84 29.93 -5.08 20.89
N ARG A 85 30.00 -6.39 20.63
CA ARG A 85 31.00 -7.29 21.23
C ARG A 85 32.43 -7.02 20.77
N LYS A 86 32.61 -6.30 19.65
CA LYS A 86 33.94 -6.00 19.11
C LYS A 86 34.59 -4.96 20.02
N GLN A 87 35.46 -5.39 20.93
CA GLN A 87 36.19 -4.58 21.94
C GLN A 87 36.88 -3.30 21.41
N ARG A 88 36.99 -3.10 20.09
CA ARG A 88 37.55 -1.89 19.44
C ARG A 88 36.50 -0.99 18.80
N ALA A 89 35.20 -1.30 18.89
CA ALA A 89 34.15 -0.42 18.44
C ALA A 89 34.01 0.73 19.47
N SER A 90 34.48 1.93 19.11
CA SER A 90 34.25 3.15 19.91
C SER A 90 32.82 3.67 19.75
N LEU A 91 31.85 2.75 19.74
CA LEU A 91 30.46 3.05 19.47
C LEU A 91 29.67 2.96 20.77
N SER A 92 29.05 4.07 21.17
CA SER A 92 28.13 4.03 22.31
C SER A 92 26.89 3.20 21.97
N THR A 93 26.28 2.57 22.97
CA THR A 93 25.04 1.80 22.81
C THR A 93 23.90 2.65 22.25
N THR A 94 23.88 3.95 22.57
CA THR A 94 22.93 4.92 22.00
C THR A 94 23.16 5.13 20.50
N THR A 95 24.41 5.32 20.07
CA THR A 95 24.77 5.48 18.65
C THR A 95 24.46 4.21 17.87
N LEU A 96 24.70 3.03 18.47
CA LEU A 96 24.37 1.74 17.87
C LEU A 96 22.87 1.60 17.61
N ARG A 97 22.00 1.99 18.55
CA ARG A 97 20.54 1.97 18.35
C ARG A 97 20.10 2.85 17.18
N TYR A 98 20.66 4.05 17.07
CA TYR A 98 20.35 4.94 15.94
C TYR A 98 20.83 4.37 14.62
N LEU A 99 21.99 3.72 14.59
CA LEU A 99 22.49 3.03 13.40
C LEU A 99 21.62 1.83 13.00
N MET A 100 21.10 1.08 13.98
CA MET A 100 20.16 -0.02 13.69
C MET A 100 18.86 0.49 13.08
N LEU A 101 18.36 1.63 13.55
CA LEU A 101 17.17 2.28 12.98
C LEU A 101 17.43 2.79 11.56
N LEU A 102 18.60 3.37 11.30
CA LEU A 102 18.95 3.92 9.98
C LEU A 102 19.24 2.83 8.93
N LYS A 103 19.65 1.63 9.37
CA LYS A 103 19.99 0.51 8.50
C LYS A 103 18.75 -0.27 8.00
N GLN A 104 17.61 -0.14 8.67
CA GLN A 104 16.34 -0.72 8.21
C GLN A 104 15.75 0.09 7.06
#